data_AF-R5LR82-F1
#
_entry.id   AF-R5LR82-F1
#
_cell.length_a   1.000
_cell.length_b   1.000
_cell.length_c   1.000
_cell.angle_alpha   90.00
_cell.angle_beta   90.00
_cell.angle_gamma   90.00
#
_symmetry.space_group_name_H-M   'P 1'
#
loop_
_entity.id
_entity.type
_entity.pdbx_description
1 polymer ?
#
loop_
_entity_poly.entity_id
_entity_poly.type
_entity_poly.pdbx_seq_one_letter_code
_entity_poly.pdbx_strand_id
1 'polypeptide(L)'
;MNSEYVNQNAYDAIQVHGGSGFIMEYKSQRLYRDARIFSIYEGTTQLQVVAAIRYITNGTYLSIIKEMLAEEVAEELKPLQTRVAKMVELYEQSVNYVKESGNQEVHDFLARRLYDMTGDIVMSLLMLSDATRAPQLFTKSANVYVRYAEAEVIGHSAYVKSFIEEDLVNFRAAEENAEEK
;
A
#
# COMPACT_ATOMS: atom_id res chain seq x y z
N MET A 1 -3.36 -5.70 -0.70
CA MET A 1 -3.30 -4.75 -1.83
C MET A 1 -4.25 -5.15 -2.98
N ASN A 2 -4.08 -6.31 -3.62
CA ASN A 2 -4.91 -6.70 -4.78
C ASN A 2 -6.42 -6.73 -4.53
N SER A 3 -6.85 -7.27 -3.39
CA SER A 3 -8.27 -7.31 -3.00
C SER A 3 -8.88 -5.91 -2.87
N GLU A 4 -8.15 -4.97 -2.27
CA GLU A 4 -8.56 -3.57 -2.14
C GLU A 4 -8.60 -2.86 -3.50
N TYR A 5 -7.60 -3.06 -4.35
CA TYR A 5 -7.62 -2.48 -5.70
C TYR A 5 -8.76 -3.00 -6.57
N VAL A 6 -9.12 -4.28 -6.47
CA VAL A 6 -10.28 -4.82 -7.20
C VAL A 6 -11.57 -4.13 -6.76
N ASN A 7 -11.71 -3.82 -5.46
CA ASN A 7 -12.85 -3.05 -4.95
C ASN A 7 -12.87 -1.63 -5.54
N GLN A 8 -11.73 -0.93 -5.52
CA GLN A 8 -11.62 0.42 -6.09
C GLN A 8 -11.90 0.43 -7.60
N ASN A 9 -11.30 -0.48 -8.35
CA ASN A 9 -11.50 -0.56 -9.80
C ASN A 9 -12.95 -0.87 -10.16
N ALA A 10 -13.61 -1.76 -9.42
CA ALA A 10 -15.02 -2.07 -9.66
C ALA A 10 -15.94 -0.89 -9.29
N TYR A 11 -15.60 -0.12 -8.25
CA TYR A 11 -16.28 1.11 -7.89
C TYR A 11 -16.14 2.17 -9.00
N ASP A 12 -14.92 2.42 -9.48
CA ASP A 12 -14.66 3.38 -10.55
C ASP A 12 -15.32 2.96 -11.87
N ALA A 13 -15.42 1.66 -12.15
CA ALA A 13 -16.14 1.15 -13.31
C ALA A 13 -17.63 1.53 -13.28
N ILE A 14 -18.28 1.54 -12.11
CA ILE A 14 -19.65 2.08 -11.97
C ILE A 14 -19.64 3.58 -12.26
N GLN A 15 -18.71 4.32 -11.64
CA GLN A 15 -18.64 5.77 -11.76
C GLN A 15 -18.51 6.25 -13.21
N VAL A 16 -17.70 5.57 -14.02
CA VAL A 16 -17.54 5.87 -15.47
C VAL A 16 -18.88 5.76 -16.22
N HIS A 17 -19.77 4.88 -15.81
CA HIS A 17 -21.10 4.67 -16.43
C HIS A 17 -22.20 5.52 -15.78
N GLY A 18 -21.91 6.27 -14.70
CA GLY A 18 -22.89 7.02 -13.92
C GLY A 18 -24.03 6.14 -13.40
N GLY A 19 -25.25 6.67 -13.35
CA GLY A 19 -26.42 5.92 -12.86
C GLY A 19 -26.69 4.61 -13.62
N SER A 20 -26.34 4.56 -14.91
CA SER A 20 -26.44 3.33 -15.71
C SER A 20 -25.51 2.22 -15.21
N GLY A 21 -24.36 2.56 -14.64
CA GLY A 21 -23.45 1.57 -14.03
C GLY A 21 -24.05 0.84 -12.82
N PHE A 22 -25.07 1.45 -12.18
CA PHE A 22 -25.71 0.93 -10.99
C PHE A 22 -26.93 0.04 -11.28
N ILE A 23 -27.51 0.12 -12.49
CA ILE A 23 -28.66 -0.71 -12.86
C ILE A 23 -28.22 -2.11 -13.32
N MET A 24 -29.11 -3.09 -13.15
CA MET A 24 -28.81 -4.52 -13.39
C MET A 24 -28.52 -4.87 -14.85
N GLU A 25 -28.83 -3.98 -15.80
CA GLU A 25 -28.53 -4.15 -17.22
C GLU A 25 -27.03 -4.06 -17.51
N TYR A 26 -26.26 -3.37 -16.67
CA TYR A 26 -24.80 -3.28 -16.78
C TYR A 26 -24.12 -4.24 -15.80
N LYS A 27 -23.01 -4.83 -16.25
CA LYS A 27 -22.23 -5.77 -15.44
C LYS A 27 -21.48 -5.10 -14.28
N SER A 28 -21.29 -3.78 -14.33
CA SER A 28 -20.48 -3.01 -13.38
C SER A 28 -20.94 -3.19 -11.93
N GLN A 29 -22.25 -3.08 -11.66
CA GLN A 29 -22.79 -3.32 -10.31
C GLN A 29 -22.54 -4.73 -9.79
N ARG A 30 -22.53 -5.73 -10.68
CA ARG A 30 -22.26 -7.11 -10.29
C ARG A 30 -20.79 -7.26 -9.91
N LEU A 31 -19.88 -6.73 -10.73
CA LEU A 31 -18.45 -6.75 -10.44
C LEU A 31 -18.13 -6.05 -9.11
N TYR A 32 -18.80 -4.93 -8.80
CA TYR A 32 -18.64 -4.25 -7.52
C TYR A 32 -19.08 -5.10 -6.33
N ARG A 33 -20.23 -5.79 -6.44
CA ARG A 33 -20.69 -6.71 -5.38
C ARG A 33 -19.76 -7.92 -5.24
N ASP A 34 -19.36 -8.51 -6.36
CA ASP A 34 -18.48 -9.68 -6.39
C ASP A 34 -17.08 -9.32 -5.85
N ALA A 35 -16.57 -8.11 -6.12
CA ALA A 35 -15.29 -7.63 -5.62
C ALA A 35 -15.20 -7.59 -4.08
N ARG A 36 -16.33 -7.33 -3.41
CA ARG A 36 -16.35 -7.10 -1.96
C ARG A 36 -15.90 -8.30 -1.15
N ILE A 37 -16.14 -9.52 -1.64
CA ILE A 37 -15.76 -10.72 -0.90
C ILE A 37 -14.24 -10.86 -0.76
N PHE A 38 -13.45 -10.34 -1.70
CA PHE A 38 -12.01 -10.53 -1.74
C PHE A 38 -11.25 -9.90 -0.58
N SER A 39 -11.80 -8.87 0.07
CA SER A 39 -11.20 -8.25 1.26
C SER A 39 -11.76 -8.78 2.59
N ILE A 40 -12.63 -9.79 2.54
CA ILE A 40 -13.33 -10.36 3.71
C ILE A 40 -12.99 -11.84 3.90
N TYR A 41 -13.09 -12.65 2.85
CA TYR A 41 -12.81 -14.09 2.92
C TYR A 41 -11.31 -14.39 3.04
N GLU A 42 -10.95 -15.57 3.54
CA GLU A 42 -9.55 -16.03 3.68
C GLU A 42 -8.63 -15.07 4.46
N GLY A 43 -9.22 -14.28 5.35
CA GLY A 43 -8.54 -13.28 6.16
C GLY A 43 -8.78 -11.87 5.64
N THR A 44 -9.37 -11.04 6.49
CA THR A 44 -9.61 -9.62 6.20
C THR A 44 -8.30 -8.91 5.90
N THR A 45 -8.38 -7.76 5.22
CA THR A 45 -7.17 -6.96 4.94
C THR A 45 -6.38 -6.62 6.20
N GLN A 46 -7.05 -6.41 7.34
CA GLN A 46 -6.36 -6.19 8.61
C GLN A 46 -5.59 -7.44 9.08
N LEU A 47 -6.17 -8.63 8.94
CA LEU A 47 -5.43 -9.87 9.25
C LEU A 47 -4.24 -10.09 8.32
N GLN A 48 -4.35 -9.71 7.04
CA GLN A 48 -3.22 -9.75 6.10
C GLN A 48 -2.09 -8.78 6.51
N VAL A 49 -2.45 -7.59 6.99
CA VAL A 49 -1.48 -6.61 7.53
C VAL A 49 -0.77 -7.20 8.75
N VAL A 50 -1.51 -7.77 9.71
CA VAL A 50 -0.95 -8.40 10.91
C VAL A 50 -0.03 -9.57 10.55
N ALA A 51 -0.38 -10.37 9.55
CA ALA A 51 0.47 -11.47 9.08
C ALA A 51 1.79 -10.98 8.45
N ALA A 52 1.75 -9.86 7.73
CA ALA A 52 2.91 -9.32 7.00
C ALA A 52 3.82 -8.43 7.86
N ILE A 53 3.29 -7.73 8.88
CA ILE A 53 4.00 -6.64 9.55
C ILE A 53 5.32 -7.07 10.18
N ARG A 54 5.40 -8.29 10.72
CA ARG A 54 6.63 -8.85 11.29
C ARG A 54 7.78 -8.87 10.26
N TYR A 55 7.49 -9.22 9.01
CA TYR A 55 8.49 -9.29 7.93
C TYR A 55 8.85 -7.92 7.37
N ILE A 56 7.97 -6.95 7.54
CA ILE A 56 8.24 -5.54 7.20
C ILE A 56 9.20 -4.97 8.24
N THR A 57 8.87 -5.08 9.52
CA THR A 57 9.66 -4.48 10.61
C THR A 57 10.97 -5.22 10.89
N ASN A 58 11.06 -6.52 10.65
CA ASN A 58 12.33 -7.24 10.79
C ASN A 58 13.32 -6.97 9.63
N GLY A 59 12.92 -6.25 8.59
CA GLY A 59 13.77 -5.88 7.45
C GLY A 59 13.80 -6.88 6.29
N THR A 60 13.03 -7.97 6.35
CA THR A 60 12.97 -8.97 5.26
C THR A 60 12.50 -8.31 3.97
N TYR A 61 11.38 -7.58 3.99
CA TYR A 61 10.91 -6.86 2.81
C TYR A 61 11.83 -5.74 2.37
N LEU A 62 12.48 -5.03 3.31
CA LEU A 62 13.46 -4.00 2.95
C LEU A 62 14.64 -4.59 2.18
N SER A 63 15.14 -5.76 2.59
CA SER A 63 16.21 -6.46 1.87
C SER A 63 15.77 -6.85 0.46
N ILE A 64 14.59 -7.44 0.31
CA ILE A 64 14.03 -7.83 -1.00
C ILE A 64 13.86 -6.60 -1.90
N ILE A 65 13.31 -5.50 -1.36
CA ILE A 65 13.13 -4.25 -2.10
C ILE A 65 14.47 -3.69 -2.57
N LYS A 66 15.51 -3.69 -1.72
CA LYS A 66 16.85 -3.22 -2.10
C LYS A 66 17.49 -4.09 -3.17
N GLU A 67 17.28 -5.40 -3.12
CA GLU A 67 17.74 -6.33 -4.15
C GLU A 67 17.03 -6.06 -5.49
N MET A 68 15.71 -5.97 -5.50
CA MET A 68 14.92 -5.63 -6.69
C MET A 68 15.28 -4.25 -7.25
N LEU A 69 15.54 -3.25 -6.39
CA LEU A 69 15.94 -1.91 -6.82
C LEU A 69 17.31 -1.90 -7.51
N ALA A 70 18.21 -2.83 -7.14
CA ALA A 70 19.53 -2.94 -7.73
C ALA A 70 19.53 -3.56 -9.13
N GLU A 71 18.41 -4.16 -9.57
CA GLU A 71 18.28 -4.69 -10.93
C GLU A 71 18.43 -3.57 -11.98
N GLU A 72 19.03 -3.93 -13.12
CA GLU A 72 19.18 -3.00 -14.23
C GLU A 72 17.85 -2.85 -14.98
N VAL A 73 17.43 -1.59 -15.16
CA VAL A 73 16.25 -1.23 -15.97
C VAL A 73 16.70 -0.54 -17.26
N ALA A 74 15.83 -0.54 -18.26
CA ALA A 74 16.07 0.20 -19.50
C ALA A 74 16.46 1.66 -19.23
N GLU A 75 17.37 2.22 -20.03
CA GLU A 75 17.90 3.59 -19.86
C GLU A 75 16.80 4.64 -19.71
N GLU A 76 15.73 4.55 -20.49
CA GLU A 76 14.58 5.45 -20.44
C GLU A 76 13.78 5.40 -19.11
N LEU A 77 13.92 4.31 -18.35
CA LEU A 77 13.24 4.08 -17.07
C LEU A 77 14.09 4.47 -15.86
N LYS A 78 15.39 4.78 -16.05
CA LYS A 78 16.27 5.24 -14.96
C LYS A 78 15.70 6.41 -14.15
N PRO A 79 15.02 7.42 -14.74
CA PRO A 79 14.37 8.47 -13.95
C PRO A 79 13.27 7.94 -13.02
N LEU A 80 12.54 6.90 -13.42
CA LEU A 80 11.53 6.26 -12.55
C LEU A 80 12.20 5.42 -11.47
N GLN A 81 13.28 4.68 -11.78
CA GLN A 81 14.07 3.96 -10.78
C GLN A 81 14.58 4.90 -9.68
N THR A 82 15.05 6.10 -10.04
CA THR A 82 15.45 7.14 -9.07
C THR A 82 14.29 7.61 -8.18
N ARG A 83 13.06 7.69 -8.70
CA ARG A 83 11.87 7.99 -7.88
C ARG A 83 11.58 6.86 -6.90
N VAL A 84 11.67 5.62 -7.36
CA VAL A 84 11.50 4.44 -6.49
C VAL A 84 12.57 4.41 -5.41
N ALA A 85 13.84 4.73 -5.72
CA ALA A 85 14.89 4.82 -4.72
C ALA A 85 14.55 5.79 -3.56
N LYS A 86 14.00 6.97 -3.89
CA LYS A 86 13.52 7.92 -2.88
C LYS A 86 12.34 7.37 -2.06
N MET A 87 11.43 6.63 -2.69
CA MET A 87 10.37 5.93 -1.96
C MET A 87 10.93 4.91 -0.97
N VAL A 88 11.98 4.16 -1.36
CA VAL A 88 12.66 3.19 -0.48
C VAL A 88 13.32 3.89 0.71
N GLU A 89 13.96 5.04 0.51
CA GLU A 89 14.51 5.84 1.61
C GLU A 89 13.42 6.27 2.61
N LEU A 90 12.29 6.78 2.12
CA LEU A 90 11.15 7.15 2.95
C LEU A 90 10.57 5.95 3.70
N TYR A 91 10.45 4.81 3.03
CA TYR A 91 9.99 3.56 3.61
C TYR A 91 10.92 3.07 4.73
N GLU A 92 12.24 3.02 4.49
CA GLU A 92 13.23 2.62 5.49
C GLU A 92 13.17 3.52 6.74
N GLN A 93 13.10 4.84 6.54
CA GLN A 93 12.94 5.78 7.66
C GLN A 93 11.63 5.56 8.43
N SER A 94 10.54 5.22 7.74
CA SER A 94 9.23 4.97 8.37
C SER A 94 9.21 3.65 9.14
N VAL A 95 9.85 2.60 8.60
CA VAL A 95 10.04 1.33 9.29
C VAL A 95 10.89 1.52 10.56
N ASN A 96 11.98 2.27 10.47
CA ASN A 96 12.85 2.53 11.62
C ASN A 96 12.12 3.33 12.70
N TYR A 97 11.39 4.39 12.33
CA TYR A 97 10.57 5.16 13.28
C TYR A 97 9.62 4.25 14.08
N VAL A 98 8.88 3.38 13.39
CA VAL A 98 7.94 2.46 14.06
C VAL A 98 8.68 1.50 14.98
N LYS A 99 9.80 0.91 14.54
CA LYS A 99 10.62 0.00 15.36
C LYS A 99 11.22 0.66 16.60
N GLU A 100 11.64 1.91 16.47
CA GLU A 100 12.28 2.67 17.54
C GLU A 100 11.29 3.13 18.61
N SER A 101 9.98 3.17 18.30
CA SER A 101 8.94 3.48 19.30
C SER A 101 8.94 2.54 20.50
N GLY A 102 9.28 1.25 20.29
CA GLY A 102 9.21 0.23 21.34
C GLY A 102 7.80 -0.02 21.91
N ASN A 103 6.76 0.59 21.34
CA ASN A 103 5.37 0.46 21.78
C ASN A 103 4.56 -0.38 20.78
N GLN A 104 4.01 -1.51 21.24
CA GLN A 104 3.22 -2.43 20.41
C GLN A 104 1.93 -1.78 19.86
N GLU A 105 1.28 -0.89 20.59
CA GLU A 105 0.09 -0.17 20.10
C GLU A 105 0.44 0.76 18.94
N VAL A 106 1.56 1.48 19.02
CA VAL A 106 2.09 2.32 17.92
C VAL A 106 2.40 1.45 16.70
N HIS A 107 3.07 0.32 16.93
CA HIS A 107 3.38 -0.67 15.90
C HIS A 107 2.11 -1.13 15.16
N ASP A 108 1.09 -1.56 15.89
CA ASP A 108 -0.15 -2.10 15.33
C ASP A 108 -0.96 -1.02 14.61
N PHE A 109 -1.01 0.20 15.17
CA PHE A 109 -1.73 1.32 14.61
C PHE A 109 -1.12 1.83 13.29
N LEU A 110 0.20 1.87 13.21
CA LEU A 110 0.93 2.34 12.02
C LEU A 110 1.20 1.24 10.99
N ALA A 111 0.97 -0.04 11.35
CA ALA A 111 1.26 -1.20 10.51
C ALA A 111 0.68 -1.11 9.10
N ARG A 112 -0.56 -0.62 8.97
CA ARG A 112 -1.25 -0.53 7.68
C ARG A 112 -0.49 0.35 6.67
N ARG A 113 0.08 1.46 7.14
CA ARG A 113 0.81 2.42 6.30
C ARG A 113 2.11 1.79 5.78
N LEU A 114 2.85 1.09 6.65
CA LEU A 114 4.04 0.36 6.23
C LEU A 114 3.69 -0.76 5.23
N TYR A 115 2.57 -1.45 5.44
CA TYR A 115 2.07 -2.48 4.54
C TYR A 115 1.74 -1.92 3.15
N ASP A 116 1.00 -0.82 3.08
CA ASP A 116 0.62 -0.19 1.81
C ASP A 116 1.87 0.35 1.08
N MET A 117 2.78 1.06 1.78
CA MET A 117 4.07 1.51 1.23
C MET A 117 4.90 0.34 0.65
N THR A 118 4.93 -0.80 1.35
CA THR A 118 5.66 -2.00 0.88
C THR A 118 5.11 -2.47 -0.46
N GLY A 119 3.78 -2.58 -0.57
CA GLY A 119 3.13 -3.03 -1.80
C GLY A 119 3.36 -2.08 -2.97
N ASP A 120 3.27 -0.77 -2.74
CA ASP A 120 3.41 0.24 -3.79
C ASP A 120 4.83 0.27 -4.37
N ILE A 121 5.84 0.12 -3.50
CA ILE A 121 7.24 0.04 -3.89
C ILE A 121 7.50 -1.25 -4.67
N VAL A 122 7.06 -2.40 -4.16
CA VAL A 122 7.25 -3.69 -4.83
C VAL A 122 6.59 -3.69 -6.20
N MET A 123 5.34 -3.20 -6.30
CA MET A 123 4.62 -3.15 -7.57
C MET A 123 5.28 -2.15 -8.54
N SER A 124 5.81 -1.04 -8.04
CA SER A 124 6.60 -0.11 -8.85
C SER A 124 7.82 -0.78 -9.47
N LEU A 125 8.57 -1.55 -8.68
CA LEU A 125 9.75 -2.30 -9.14
C LEU A 125 9.38 -3.37 -10.17
N LEU A 126 8.32 -4.14 -9.93
CA LEU A 126 7.81 -5.12 -10.89
C LEU A 126 7.39 -4.46 -12.21
N MET A 127 6.72 -3.30 -12.15
CA MET A 127 6.32 -2.56 -13.34
C MET A 127 7.52 -2.02 -14.14
N LEU A 128 8.61 -1.63 -13.47
CA LEU A 128 9.85 -1.25 -14.15
C LEU A 128 10.53 -2.47 -14.82
N SER A 129 10.52 -3.63 -14.17
CA SER A 129 11.02 -4.88 -14.74
C SER A 129 10.20 -5.30 -15.98
N ASP A 130 8.87 -5.23 -15.89
CA ASP A 130 7.96 -5.51 -17.01
C ASP A 130 8.13 -4.53 -18.17
N ALA A 131 8.25 -3.23 -17.88
CA ALA A 131 8.50 -2.20 -18.89
C ALA A 131 9.88 -2.33 -19.54
N THR A 132 10.89 -2.81 -18.82
CA THR A 132 12.21 -3.13 -19.40
C THR A 132 12.12 -4.29 -20.39
N ARG A 133 11.31 -5.32 -20.09
CA ARG A 133 11.16 -6.51 -20.94
C ARG A 133 10.19 -6.33 -22.11
N ALA A 134 9.13 -5.55 -21.91
CA ALA A 134 8.05 -5.34 -22.88
C ALA A 134 7.58 -3.88 -22.87
N PRO A 135 8.41 -2.93 -23.34
CA PRO A 135 8.14 -1.50 -23.24
C PRO A 135 6.82 -1.08 -23.90
N GLN A 136 6.47 -1.70 -25.03
CA GLN A 136 5.22 -1.44 -25.76
C GLN A 136 3.95 -1.74 -24.96
N LEU A 137 4.05 -2.60 -23.93
CA LEU A 137 2.92 -2.95 -23.07
C LEU A 137 2.90 -2.14 -21.77
N PHE A 138 4.06 -1.86 -21.18
CA PHE A 138 4.14 -1.41 -19.79
C PHE A 138 4.78 -0.03 -19.58
N THR A 139 5.50 0.56 -20.54
CA THR A 139 6.19 1.86 -20.32
C THR A 139 5.22 2.97 -19.91
N LYS A 140 4.02 3.01 -20.50
CA LYS A 140 2.96 3.97 -20.10
C LYS A 140 2.48 3.71 -18.68
N SER A 141 2.20 2.44 -18.35
CA SER A 141 1.71 2.03 -17.03
C SER A 141 2.75 2.29 -15.94
N ALA A 142 4.03 2.01 -16.20
CA ALA A 142 5.14 2.35 -15.31
C ALA A 142 5.18 3.84 -14.98
N ASN A 143 5.04 4.70 -16.01
CA ASN A 143 5.05 6.13 -15.81
C ASN A 143 3.88 6.63 -14.95
N VAL A 144 2.69 6.08 -15.13
CA VAL A 144 1.51 6.47 -14.35
C VAL A 144 1.61 5.92 -12.93
N TYR A 145 1.84 4.62 -12.78
CA TYR A 145 1.80 3.94 -11.49
C TYR A 145 2.91 4.41 -10.55
N VAL A 146 4.17 4.53 -11.01
CA VAL A 146 5.28 4.98 -10.14
C VAL A 146 5.05 6.38 -9.58
N ARG A 147 4.37 7.25 -10.34
CA ARG A 147 4.03 8.62 -9.87
C ARG A 147 2.90 8.62 -8.86
N TYR A 148 1.90 7.79 -9.08
CA TYR A 148 0.83 7.55 -8.11
C TYR A 148 1.39 6.96 -6.81
N ALA A 149 2.17 5.88 -6.89
CA ALA A 149 2.82 5.23 -5.77
C ALA A 149 3.70 6.21 -4.97
N GLU A 150 4.44 7.09 -5.63
CA GLU A 150 5.25 8.10 -4.94
C GLU A 150 4.40 9.04 -4.08
N ALA A 151 3.23 9.47 -4.56
CA ALA A 151 2.34 10.32 -3.78
C ALA A 151 1.81 9.58 -2.53
N GLU A 152 1.38 8.32 -2.69
CA GLU A 152 0.89 7.49 -1.58
C GLU A 152 2.00 7.24 -0.55
N VAL A 153 3.20 6.85 -0.99
CA VAL A 153 4.36 6.62 -0.12
C VAL A 153 4.76 7.87 0.64
N ILE A 154 4.77 9.03 -0.01
CA ILE A 154 5.04 10.32 0.65
C ILE A 154 3.98 10.59 1.72
N GLY A 155 2.69 10.43 1.41
CA GLY A 155 1.59 10.65 2.34
C GLY A 155 1.66 9.73 3.57
N HIS A 156 1.90 8.44 3.34
CA HIS A 156 2.08 7.47 4.42
C HIS A 156 3.31 7.77 5.27
N SER A 157 4.45 8.07 4.65
CA SER A 157 5.69 8.39 5.37
C SER A 157 5.54 9.66 6.21
N ALA A 158 4.88 10.69 5.67
CA ALA A 158 4.60 11.92 6.38
C ALA A 158 3.75 11.64 7.63
N TYR A 159 2.66 10.88 7.49
CA TYR A 159 1.81 10.50 8.62
C TYR A 159 2.58 9.71 9.68
N VAL A 160 3.35 8.69 9.29
CA VAL A 160 4.11 7.86 10.23
C VAL A 160 5.11 8.70 11.03
N LYS A 161 5.88 9.56 10.35
CA LYS A 161 6.93 10.36 11.00
C LYS A 161 6.38 11.51 11.85
N SER A 162 5.16 11.98 11.56
CA SER A 162 4.50 13.01 12.35
C SER A 162 3.63 12.45 13.47
N PHE A 163 3.54 11.12 13.61
CA PHE A 163 2.72 10.50 14.64
C PHE A 163 3.30 10.81 16.03
N ILE A 164 2.42 10.96 17.02
CA ILE A 164 2.77 11.20 18.42
C ILE A 164 2.09 10.10 19.22
N GLU A 165 2.88 9.35 19.99
CA GLU A 165 2.39 8.17 20.71
C GLU A 165 1.26 8.51 21.68
N GLU A 166 1.35 9.65 22.35
CA GLU A 166 0.33 10.15 23.28
C GLU A 166 -1.03 10.39 22.61
N ASP A 167 -1.07 10.61 21.30
CA ASP A 167 -2.32 10.82 20.56
C ASP A 167 -3.12 9.53 20.36
N LEU A 168 -2.56 8.35 20.67
CA LEU A 168 -3.26 7.05 20.58
C LEU A 168 -4.59 7.05 21.34
N VAL A 169 -4.68 7.79 22.45
CA VAL A 169 -5.90 7.94 23.23
C VAL A 169 -7.09 8.42 22.38
N ASN A 170 -6.84 9.27 21.38
CA ASN A 170 -7.87 9.84 20.50
C ASN A 170 -8.41 8.82 19.47
N PHE A 171 -7.75 7.67 19.31
CA PHE A 171 -8.12 6.64 18.35
C PHE A 171 -8.84 5.44 18.99
N ARG A 172 -9.05 5.46 20.32
CA ARG A 172 -9.75 4.40 21.04
C ARG A 172 -11.27 4.55 20.85
N ALA A 173 -11.95 3.46 20.48
CA ALA A 173 -13.40 3.45 20.23
C ALA A 173 -14.24 3.51 21.52
N ALA A 174 -13.66 3.13 22.66
CA ALA A 174 -14.22 3.30 23.99
C ALA A 174 -13.09 3.78 24.91
N GLU A 175 -13.40 4.69 25.84
CA GLU A 175 -12.51 4.93 26.98
C GLU A 175 -12.35 3.59 27.71
N GLU A 176 -11.11 3.21 28.04
CA GLU A 176 -10.90 2.11 28.99
C GLU A 176 -11.65 2.51 30.26
N ASN A 177 -12.84 1.94 30.47
CA ASN A 177 -13.53 2.10 31.73
C ASN A 177 -12.55 1.63 32.80
N ALA A 178 -12.06 2.59 33.57
CA ALA A 178 -11.23 2.36 34.74
C ALA A 178 -12.09 1.72 35.84
N GLU A 179 -12.66 0.55 35.60
CA GLU A 179 -13.56 -0.14 36.52
C GLU A 179 -13.80 -1.60 36.09
N GLU A 180 -12.76 -2.43 36.18
CA GLU A 180 -12.92 -3.80 36.66
C GLU A 180 -11.97 -3.99 37.85
N LYS A 181 -12.46 -3.58 39.03
CA LYS A 181 -11.95 -3.99 40.33
C LYS A 181 -12.52 -5.35 40.71
#